data_AF-A0A8D5FR27-F1
#
_entry.id   AF-A0A8D5FR27-F1
#
_cell.length_a   1.000
_cell.length_b   1.000
_cell.length_c   1.000
_cell.angle_alpha   90.00
_cell.angle_beta   90.00
_cell.angle_gamma   90.00
#
_symmetry.space_group_name_H-M   'P 1'
#
loop_
_entity.id
_entity.type
_entity.pdbx_description
1 polymer ?
#
loop_
_entity_poly.entity_id
_entity_poly.type
_entity_poly.pdbx_seq_one_letter_code
_entity_poly.pdbx_strand_id
1 'polypeptide(L)'
;MIFNEKLPLHTRLGTYATAAILIVVCLLMLRNCVIAVRSGAKTSEGEIAQSYQIGFEEGLKDRRDRAGHSTVSISNPLLLKMYRKGFRDGSDLKRTTMKKEKNEKK
;
A
#
# COMPACT_ATOMS: atom_id res chain seq x y z
N MET A 1 -48.68 -4.38 -21.81
CA MET A 1 -48.09 -5.40 -22.70
C MET A 1 -46.76 -4.85 -23.18
N ILE A 2 -45.68 -5.52 -22.77
CA ILE A 2 -44.28 -5.49 -23.23
C ILE A 2 -43.94 -4.44 -24.30
N PHE A 3 -43.23 -3.38 -23.90
CA PHE A 3 -42.49 -2.51 -24.83
C PHE A 3 -41.49 -3.38 -25.60
N ASN A 4 -41.82 -3.70 -26.85
CA ASN A 4 -41.00 -4.48 -27.76
C ASN A 4 -40.28 -3.52 -28.73
N GLU A 5 -39.64 -2.48 -28.18
CA GLU A 5 -38.64 -1.75 -28.94
C GLU A 5 -37.37 -2.59 -28.93
N LYS A 6 -37.18 -3.37 -29.99
CA LYS A 6 -35.92 -4.08 -30.25
C LYS A 6 -34.82 -3.03 -30.32
N LEU A 7 -34.11 -2.81 -29.21
CA LEU A 7 -32.89 -2.03 -29.20
C LEU A 7 -31.97 -2.54 -30.33
N PRO A 8 -31.35 -1.65 -31.11
CA PRO A 8 -30.46 -2.04 -32.21
C PRO A 8 -29.45 -3.08 -31.70
N LEU A 9 -29.14 -4.10 -32.51
CA LEU A 9 -28.27 -5.23 -32.14
C LEU A 9 -26.94 -4.78 -31.48
N HIS A 10 -26.38 -3.67 -31.95
CA HIS A 10 -25.15 -3.07 -31.41
C HIS A 10 -25.32 -2.57 -29.95
N THR A 11 -26.47 -2.01 -29.62
CA THR A 11 -26.82 -1.57 -28.25
C THR A 11 -26.96 -2.75 -27.29
N ARG A 12 -27.54 -3.87 -27.76
CA ARG A 12 -27.63 -5.11 -26.97
C ARG A 12 -26.24 -5.68 -26.69
N LEU A 13 -25.38 -5.81 -27.70
CA LEU A 13 -24.00 -6.27 -27.49
C LEU A 13 -23.22 -5.34 -26.55
N GLY A 14 -23.38 -4.03 -26.72
CA GLY A 14 -22.77 -3.03 -25.85
C GLY A 14 -23.20 -3.19 -24.40
N THR A 15 -24.49 -3.44 -24.13
CA THR A 15 -24.98 -3.69 -22.76
C THR A 15 -24.44 -4.97 -22.13
N TYR A 16 -24.28 -6.05 -22.91
CA TYR A 16 -23.67 -7.28 -22.38
C TYR A 16 -22.18 -7.09 -22.10
N ALA A 17 -21.47 -6.36 -22.94
CA ALA A 17 -20.05 -6.05 -22.74
C ALA A 17 -19.82 -5.17 -21.51
N THR A 18 -20.63 -4.11 -21.34
CA THR A 18 -20.53 -3.25 -20.15
C THR A 18 -20.93 -3.98 -18.88
N ALA A 19 -21.96 -4.84 -18.92
CA ALA A 19 -22.32 -5.71 -17.80
C ALA A 19 -21.16 -6.65 -17.43
N ALA A 20 -20.50 -7.27 -18.41
CA ALA A 20 -19.35 -8.13 -18.17
C ALA A 20 -18.17 -7.36 -17.53
N ILE A 21 -17.87 -6.16 -18.01
CA ILE A 21 -16.83 -5.30 -17.43
C ILE A 21 -17.18 -4.94 -15.99
N LEU A 22 -18.43 -4.54 -15.72
CA LEU A 22 -18.88 -4.21 -14.37
C LEU A 22 -18.77 -5.41 -13.43
N ILE A 23 -19.10 -6.61 -13.89
CA ILE A 23 -18.92 -7.85 -13.11
C ILE A 23 -17.44 -8.06 -12.76
N VAL A 24 -16.53 -7.89 -13.72
CA VAL A 24 -15.08 -8.01 -13.47
C VAL A 24 -14.60 -6.98 -12.45
N VAL A 25 -15.02 -5.71 -12.59
CA VAL A 25 -14.66 -4.65 -11.63
C VAL A 25 -15.19 -4.96 -10.24
N CYS A 26 -16.44 -5.43 -10.13
CA CYS A 26 -17.03 -5.85 -8.86
C CYS A 26 -16.24 -6.99 -8.21
N LEU A 27 -15.83 -7.99 -8.97
CA LEU A 27 -15.01 -9.10 -8.45
C LEU A 27 -13.63 -8.63 -7.97
N LEU A 28 -12.99 -7.70 -8.69
CA LEU A 28 -11.72 -7.11 -8.26
C LEU A 28 -11.87 -6.29 -6.99
N MET A 29 -12.94 -5.50 -6.86
CA MET A 29 -13.27 -4.76 -5.65
C MET A 29 -13.49 -5.70 -4.47
N LEU A 30 -14.28 -6.76 -4.65
CA LEU A 30 -14.51 -7.78 -3.61
C LEU A 30 -13.20 -8.44 -3.17
N ARG A 31 -12.33 -8.82 -4.13
CA ARG A 31 -11.03 -9.40 -3.83
C ARG A 31 -10.17 -8.46 -2.99
N ASN A 32 -10.13 -7.17 -3.34
CA ASN A 32 -9.40 -6.16 -2.58
C ASN A 32 -9.98 -5.93 -1.19
N CYS A 33 -11.30 -5.91 -1.04
CA CYS A 33 -11.97 -5.81 0.25
C CYS A 33 -11.63 -7.01 1.14
N VAL A 34 -11.69 -8.24 0.61
CA VAL A 34 -11.33 -9.45 1.36
C VAL A 34 -9.88 -9.43 1.77
N ILE A 35 -8.96 -9.01 0.88
CA ILE A 35 -7.54 -8.87 1.22
C ILE A 35 -7.36 -7.83 2.33
N ALA A 36 -7.99 -6.66 2.23
CA ALA A 36 -7.89 -5.61 3.23
C ALA A 36 -8.41 -6.06 4.61
N VAL A 37 -9.57 -6.73 4.64
CA VAL A 37 -10.16 -7.27 5.89
C VAL A 37 -9.30 -8.39 6.45
N ARG A 38 -8.82 -9.33 5.62
CA ARG A 38 -7.96 -10.43 6.08
C ARG A 38 -6.60 -9.93 6.57
N SER A 39 -6.04 -8.93 5.91
CA SER A 39 -4.84 -8.25 6.36
C SER A 39 -5.10 -7.54 7.69
N GLY A 40 -6.18 -6.76 7.81
CA GLY A 40 -6.53 -6.09 9.07
C GLY A 40 -6.79 -7.06 10.23
N ALA A 41 -7.53 -8.15 9.99
CA ALA A 41 -7.91 -9.13 11.01
C ALA A 41 -6.75 -10.03 11.48
N LYS A 42 -5.71 -10.23 10.66
CA LYS A 42 -4.55 -11.05 11.02
C LYS A 42 -3.36 -10.25 11.55
N THR A 43 -3.36 -8.93 11.38
CA THR A 43 -2.23 -8.10 11.82
C THR A 43 -2.43 -7.68 13.26
N SER A 44 -1.57 -8.15 14.16
CA SER A 44 -1.57 -7.70 15.55
C SER A 44 -0.98 -6.28 15.66
N GLU A 45 -1.42 -5.48 16.62
CA GLU A 45 -0.82 -4.16 16.91
C GLU A 45 0.69 -4.27 17.17
N GLY A 46 1.15 -5.39 17.73
CA GLY A 46 2.58 -5.66 17.92
C GLY A 46 3.35 -5.74 16.59
N GLU A 47 2.78 -6.37 15.56
CA GLU A 47 3.42 -6.49 14.24
C GLU A 47 3.47 -5.13 13.51
N ILE A 48 2.44 -4.30 13.71
CA ILE A 48 2.37 -2.93 13.20
C ILE A 48 3.47 -2.07 13.81
N ALA A 49 3.61 -2.11 15.14
CA ALA A 49 4.65 -1.38 15.87
C ALA A 49 6.05 -1.86 15.49
N GLN A 50 6.24 -3.19 15.41
CA GLN A 50 7.51 -3.78 15.01
C GLN A 50 7.90 -3.39 13.58
N SER A 51 6.96 -3.41 12.64
CA SER A 51 7.22 -3.01 11.25
C SER A 51 7.59 -1.52 11.14
N TYR A 52 6.92 -0.66 11.91
CA TYR A 52 7.29 0.75 12.01
C TYR A 52 8.70 0.93 12.57
N GLN A 53 9.04 0.23 13.65
CA GLN A 53 10.34 0.32 14.30
C GLN A 53 11.49 -0.13 13.40
N ILE A 54 11.31 -1.27 12.71
CA ILE A 54 12.28 -1.77 11.71
C ILE A 54 12.50 -0.73 10.62
N GLY A 55 11.41 -0.15 10.10
CA GLY A 55 11.49 0.92 9.11
C GLY A 55 12.27 2.12 9.63
N PHE A 56 11.97 2.57 10.84
CA PHE A 56 12.62 3.72 11.48
C PHE A 56 14.12 3.52 11.68
N GLU A 57 14.54 2.37 12.18
CA GLU A 57 15.95 2.03 12.37
C GLU A 57 16.70 1.98 11.04
N GLU A 58 16.11 1.41 9.99
CA GLU A 58 16.72 1.43 8.65
C GLU A 58 16.77 2.83 8.03
N GLY A 59 15.80 3.68 8.37
CA GLY A 59 15.80 5.11 8.04
C GLY A 59 16.99 5.85 8.65
N LEU A 60 17.47 5.43 9.82
CA LEU A 60 18.64 6.01 10.49
C LEU A 60 19.98 5.52 9.94
N LYS A 61 20.05 4.31 9.37
CA LYS A 61 21.28 3.72 8.80
C LYS A 61 21.84 4.52 7.62
N ASP A 62 23.14 4.46 7.41
CA ASP A 62 23.78 5.11 6.25
C ASP A 62 23.55 4.35 4.95
N ARG A 63 23.62 5.08 3.82
CA ARG A 63 23.38 4.52 2.48
C ARG A 63 24.30 3.34 2.16
N ARG A 64 25.48 3.26 2.78
CA ARG A 64 26.45 2.17 2.65
C ARG A 64 26.01 0.91 3.39
N ASP A 65 25.33 1.04 4.52
CA ASP A 65 24.82 -0.07 5.33
C ASP A 65 23.50 -0.64 4.80
N ARG A 66 22.84 0.08 3.89
CA ARG A 66 21.60 -0.36 3.22
C ARG A 66 21.83 -1.31 2.04
N ALA A 67 23.06 -1.42 1.54
CA ALA A 67 23.37 -2.16 0.31
C ALA A 67 23.16 -3.69 0.41
N GLY A 68 22.83 -4.23 1.60
CA GLY A 68 22.57 -5.67 1.80
C GLY A 68 21.29 -6.01 2.57
N HIS A 69 20.52 -5.03 3.05
CA HIS A 69 19.31 -5.27 3.86
C HIS A 69 18.09 -4.68 3.16
N SER A 70 17.51 -5.45 2.25
CA SER A 70 16.15 -5.21 1.77
C SER A 70 15.47 -6.55 1.57
N THR A 71 15.07 -7.18 2.66
CA THR A 71 14.35 -8.46 2.58
C THR A 71 13.31 -8.65 3.66
N VAL A 72 12.72 -7.57 4.20
CA VAL A 72 11.38 -7.78 4.78
C VAL A 72 10.43 -7.78 3.58
N SER A 73 10.22 -8.97 3.01
CA SER A 73 9.16 -9.24 2.04
C SER A 73 7.82 -9.12 2.77
N ILE A 74 7.44 -7.88 3.11
CA ILE A 74 6.20 -7.59 3.79
C ILE A 74 5.07 -7.78 2.77
N SER A 75 4.50 -8.98 2.75
CA SER A 75 3.35 -9.34 1.93
C SER A 75 2.08 -8.61 2.34
N ASN A 76 2.03 -8.11 3.58
CA ASN A 76 0.89 -7.39 4.12
C ASN A 76 0.96 -5.89 3.82
N PRO A 77 0.00 -5.33 3.06
CA PRO A 77 0.02 -3.92 2.66
C PRO A 77 -0.01 -2.95 3.86
N LEU A 78 -0.64 -3.32 4.99
CA LEU A 78 -0.70 -2.49 6.19
C LEU A 78 0.68 -2.36 6.86
N LEU A 79 1.35 -3.50 7.04
CA LEU A 79 2.69 -3.54 7.62
C LEU A 79 3.70 -2.81 6.72
N LEU A 80 3.58 -2.95 5.40
CA LEU A 80 4.44 -2.27 4.44
C LEU A 80 4.26 -0.75 4.52
N LYS A 81 3.02 -0.29 4.69
CA LYS A 81 2.72 1.14 4.88
C LYS A 81 3.38 1.68 6.15
N MET A 82 3.32 0.92 7.25
CA MET A 82 3.91 1.34 8.53
C MET A 82 5.43 1.33 8.52
N TYR A 83 6.03 0.32 7.91
CA TYR A 83 7.48 0.28 7.65
C TYR A 83 7.94 1.49 6.84
N ARG A 84 7.26 1.81 5.72
CA ARG A 84 7.62 2.98 4.90
C ARG A 84 7.48 4.30 5.67
N LYS A 85 6.48 4.42 6.53
CA LYS A 85 6.30 5.58 7.40
C LYS A 85 7.48 5.71 8.36
N GLY A 86 7.82 4.65 9.10
CA GLY A 86 8.95 4.64 10.02
C GLY A 86 10.26 5.01 9.32
N PHE A 87 10.52 4.43 8.15
CA PHE A 87 11.72 4.72 7.37
C PHE A 87 11.88 6.19 6.97
N ARG A 88 10.78 6.83 6.57
CA ARG A 88 10.78 8.26 6.25
C ARG A 88 11.06 9.08 7.51
N ASP A 89 10.36 8.78 8.61
CA ASP A 89 10.49 9.53 9.86
C ASP A 89 11.92 9.41 10.43
N GLY A 90 12.54 8.21 10.36
CA GLY A 90 13.94 8.00 10.75
C GLY A 90 14.93 8.74 9.84
N SER A 91 14.71 8.73 8.53
CA SER A 91 15.55 9.46 7.57
C SER A 91 15.47 10.98 7.76
N ASP A 92 14.26 11.50 8.02
CA ASP A 92 14.03 12.92 8.27
C ASP A 92 14.66 13.36 9.59
N LEU A 93 14.53 12.54 10.65
CA LEU A 93 15.22 12.78 11.92
C LEU A 93 16.72 12.90 11.69
N LYS A 94 17.34 11.90 11.04
CA LYS A 94 18.77 11.90 10.72
C LYS A 94 19.20 13.19 10.00
N ARG A 95 18.40 13.63 9.02
CA ARG A 95 18.66 14.85 8.24
C ARG A 95 18.61 16.11 9.12
N THR A 96 17.69 16.17 10.08
CA THR A 96 17.62 17.30 11.03
C THR A 96 18.79 17.29 12.01
N THR A 97 19.21 16.13 12.52
CA THR A 97 20.34 16.00 13.45
C THR A 97 21.65 16.43 12.77
N MET A 98 21.93 15.93 11.56
CA MET A 98 23.12 16.34 10.79
C MET A 98 23.15 17.86 10.51
N LYS A 99 21.99 18.47 10.26
CA LYS A 99 21.91 19.93 10.05
C LYS A 99 22.24 20.71 11.32
N LYS A 100 21.81 20.24 12.49
CA LYS A 100 22.13 20.85 13.78
C LYS A 100 23.63 20.76 14.10
N GLU A 101 24.21 19.57 13.97
CA GLU A 101 25.65 19.36 14.22
C GLU A 101 26.54 20.21 13.31
N LYS A 102 26.12 20.44 12.06
CA LYS A 102 26.85 21.30 11.11
C LYS A 102 26.77 22.79 11.46
N ASN A 103 25.72 23.21 12.16
CA ASN A 103 25.54 24.59 12.59
C ASN A 103 26.23 24.88 13.93
N GLU A 104 26.39 23.90 14.82
CA GLU A 104 27.16 24.05 16.08
C GLU A 104 28.68 24.02 15.87
N LYS A 105 29.17 23.42 14.78
CA LYS A 105 30.60 23.37 14.43
C LYS A 105 31.07 24.55 13.58
N LYS A 106 30.24 25.58 13.40
CA LYS A 106 30.49 26.76 12.57
C LYS A 106 30.55 28.00 13.43
#